data_AF-A0A1H8T293-F1
#
_entry.id   AF-A0A1H8T293-F1
#
_cell.length_a   1.000
_cell.length_b   1.000
_cell.length_c   1.000
_cell.angle_alpha   90.00
_cell.angle_beta   90.00
_cell.angle_gamma   90.00
#
_symmetry.space_group_name_H-M   'P 1'
#
loop_
_entity.id
_entity.type
_entity.pdbx_description
1 polymer ?
#
loop_
_entity_poly.entity_id
_entity_poly.type
_entity_poly.pdbx_seq_one_letter_code
_entity_poly.pdbx_strand_id
1 'polypeptide(L)' 'MNDRPPLKEQAEDHLKEALEADSLEQKNFHIRSALQFEECIEAAEQVEHAQTD' A
#
# COMPACT_ATOMS: atom_id res chain seq x y z
N MET A 1 -15.19 -14.22 4.96
CA MET A 1 -14.83 -12.83 5.28
C MET A 1 -13.48 -12.59 4.63
N ASN A 2 -13.24 -11.43 4.01
CA ASN A 2 -11.93 -11.15 3.41
C ASN A 2 -10.98 -10.78 4.54
N ASP A 3 -10.13 -11.71 4.97
CA ASP A 3 -9.13 -11.52 6.03
C ASP A 3 -7.93 -10.68 5.56
N ARG A 4 -8.10 -9.87 4.52
CA ARG A 4 -7.01 -9.02 4.03
C ARG A 4 -6.87 -7.81 4.95
N PRO A 5 -5.65 -7.50 5.40
CA PRO A 5 -5.42 -6.32 6.23
C PRO A 5 -5.80 -5.04 5.46
N PRO A 6 -6.14 -3.94 6.17
CA PRO A 6 -6.35 -2.63 5.56
C PRO A 6 -5.23 -2.24 4.60
N LEU A 7 -5.54 -1.45 3.55
CA LEU A 7 -4.57 -1.02 2.55
C LEU A 7 -3.35 -0.31 3.19
N LYS A 8 -3.59 0.45 4.26
CA LYS A 8 -2.53 1.12 5.03
C LYS A 8 -1.58 0.12 5.69
N GLU A 9 -2.11 -0.94 6.30
CA GLU A 9 -1.28 -1.99 6.90
C GLU A 9 -0.47 -2.74 5.83
N GLN A 10 -1.06 -2.99 4.64
CA GLN A 10 -0.34 -3.59 3.52
C GLN A 10 0.80 -2.70 2.99
N ALA A 11 0.59 -1.39 2.93
CA ALA A 11 1.64 -0.43 2.55
C ALA A 11 2.80 -0.45 3.57
N GLU A 12 2.48 -0.37 4.86
CA GLU A 12 3.47 -0.41 5.95
C GLU A 12 4.26 -1.72 5.96
N ASP A 13 3.62 -2.86 5.72
CA ASP A 13 4.29 -4.16 5.70
C ASP A 13 5.27 -4.27 4.52
N HIS A 14 4.91 -3.80 3.33
CA HIS A 14 5.86 -3.74 2.23
C HIS A 14 7.03 -2.79 2.52
N LEU A 15 6.83 -1.67 3.23
CA LEU A 15 7.94 -0.82 3.64
C LEU A 15 8.90 -1.55 4.60
N LYS A 16 8.38 -2.38 5.53
CA LYS A 16 9.21 -3.23 6.40
C LYS A 16 9.98 -4.26 5.57
N GLU A 17 9.32 -4.96 4.66
CA GLU A 17 9.98 -5.93 3.76
C GLU A 17 11.06 -5.27 2.90
N ALA A 18 10.86 -4.02 2.45
CA ALA A 18 11.86 -3.27 1.69
C ALA A 18 13.12 -2.95 2.50
N LEU A 19 13.00 -2.78 3.83
CA LEU A 19 14.13 -2.56 4.73
C LEU A 19 14.93 -3.85 4.98
N GLU A 20 14.24 -5.00 4.98
CA GLU A 20 14.81 -6.32 5.23
C GLU A 20 15.27 -7.03 3.94
N ALA A 21 15.01 -6.46 2.77
CA ALA A 21 15.29 -7.09 1.49
C ALA A 21 16.79 -7.32 1.23
N ASP A 22 17.14 -8.55 0.86
CA ASP A 22 18.51 -8.99 0.55
C ASP A 22 19.00 -8.53 -0.84
N SER A 23 18.10 -8.07 -1.70
CA SER A 23 18.42 -7.64 -3.06
C SER A 23 17.78 -6.30 -3.43
N LEU A 24 18.45 -5.55 -4.31
CA LEU A 24 17.93 -4.30 -4.84
C LEU A 24 16.62 -4.51 -5.61
N GLU A 25 16.45 -5.65 -6.27
CA GLU A 25 15.23 -6.00 -6.98
C GLU A 25 14.05 -6.16 -6.02
N GLN A 26 14.20 -6.96 -4.96
CA GLN A 26 13.17 -7.12 -3.93
C GLN A 26 12.86 -5.78 -3.25
N LYS A 27 13.88 -5.03 -2.85
CA LYS A 27 13.69 -3.70 -2.26
C LYS A 27 12.86 -2.79 -3.15
N ASN A 28 13.18 -2.73 -4.44
CA ASN A 28 12.44 -1.91 -5.40
C ASN A 28 11.02 -2.41 -5.62
N PHE A 29 10.80 -3.73 -5.63
CA PHE A 29 9.46 -4.31 -5.71
C PHE A 29 8.61 -3.86 -4.52
N HIS A 30 9.11 -4.02 -3.29
CA HIS A 30 8.37 -3.67 -2.09
C HIS A 30 8.10 -2.15 -1.99
N ILE A 31 9.06 -1.30 -2.37
CA ILE A 31 8.84 0.16 -2.44
C ILE A 31 7.72 0.52 -3.43
N ARG A 32 7.72 -0.05 -4.64
CA ARG A 32 6.69 0.23 -5.64
C ARG A 32 5.31 -0.25 -5.17
N SER A 33 5.27 -1.41 -4.52
CA SER A 33 4.03 -1.96 -3.97
C SER A 33 3.46 -1.06 -2.87
N ALA A 34 4.30 -0.55 -1.95
CA ALA A 34 3.86 0.40 -0.93
C ALA A 34 3.26 1.68 -1.52
N LEU A 35 3.92 2.27 -2.53
CA LEU A 35 3.42 3.46 -3.22
C LEU A 35 2.08 3.18 -3.93
N GLN A 36 1.93 2.02 -4.56
CA GLN A 36 0.68 1.65 -5.22
C GLN A 36 -0.49 1.55 -4.22
N PHE A 37 -0.23 1.09 -3.00
CA PHE A 37 -1.25 1.04 -1.96
C PHE A 37 -1.62 2.44 -1.45
N GLU A 38 -0.67 3.37 -1.32
CA GLU A 38 -0.96 4.77 -0.99
C GLU A 38 -1.86 5.41 -2.05
N GLU A 39 -1.54 5.23 -3.34
CA GLU A 39 -2.40 5.70 -4.44
C GLU A 39 -3.83 5.12 -4.37
N CYS A 40 -3.97 3.85 -3.97
CA CYS A 40 -5.29 3.24 -3.81
C CYS A 40 -6.07 3.82 -2.62
N ILE A 41 -5.39 4.20 -1.55
CA ILE A 41 -6.00 4.85 -0.38
C ILE A 41 -6.50 6.24 -0.79
N GLU A 42 -5.66 7.05 -1.45
CA GLU A 42 -6.05 8.37 -1.92
C GLU A 42 -7.23 8.32 -2.90
N ALA A 43 -7.23 7.34 -3.81
CA ALA A 43 -8.35 7.13 -4.72
C ALA A 43 -9.64 6.75 -3.98
N ALA A 44 -9.55 5.91 -2.94
CA ALA A 44 -10.69 5.52 -2.13
C ALA A 44 -11.27 6.71 -1.35
N GLU A 45 -10.41 7.55 -0.75
CA GLU A 45 -10.81 8.77 -0.04
C GLU A 45 -11.49 9.77 -0.97
N GLN A 46 -10.99 9.96 -2.20
CA GLN A 46 -11.63 10.82 -3.19
C GLN A 46 -13.02 10.32 -3.62
N VAL A 47 -13.17 9.00 -3.77
CA VAL A 47 -14.47 8.38 -4.08
C VAL A 47 -15.45 8.56 -2.93
N GLU A 48 -15.01 8.37 -1.69
CA GLU A 48 -15.83 8.58 -0.51
C GLU A 48 -16.33 10.04 -0.44
N HIS A 49 -15.42 11.00 -0.59
CA HIS A 49 -15.76 12.42 -0.58
C HIS A 49 -16.76 12.81 -1.67
N ALA A 50 -16.60 12.29 -2.90
CA ALA A 50 -17.51 12.57 -4.02
C ALA A 50 -18.91 11.93 -3.88
N GLN A 51 -19.07 10.93 -3.02
CA GLN A 51 -20.37 10.29 -2.74
C GLN A 51 -21.12 10.95 -1.58
N THR A 52 -20.41 11.71 -0.75
CA THR A 52 -20.98 12.44 0.40
C THR A 52 -21.38 13.89 0.11
N ASP A 53 -21.01 14.43 -1.06
CA ASP A 53 -21.48 15.71 -1.63
C ASP A 53 -22.77 15.52 -2.45
#